data_AF-A0A818YZR4-F1
#
_entry.id   AF-A0A818YZR4-F1
#
_cell.length_a   1.000
_cell.length_b   1.000
_cell.length_c   1.000
_cell.angle_alpha   90.00
_cell.angle_beta   90.00
_cell.angle_gamma   90.00
#
_symmetry.space_group_name_H-M   'P 1'
#
loop_
_entity.id
_entity.type
_entity.pdbx_description
1 polymer ?
#
loop_
_entity_poly.entity_id
_entity_poly.type
_entity_poly.pdbx_seq_one_letter_code
_entity_poly.pdbx_strand_id
1 'polypeptide(L)'
;MNLLGLLVLAIVFSKVACINVLVPLSRNAPNPTLYPHVIHPRQPQRLNLTKQLPLHTNKFYINAILGSDGDKPLLTHPYVILMNKDSPYGVSISFTEQWSYGPPIDSTRVKYFINRIVKNIQISALEFAAQSFKVTEVDEPGFACTIKMHQHNSSATITMPLIRGMVYTTFEFDSATPHISTIHSILSVNGRSSGNMTGTRFEIVLNNDQTWLLYALEGDITLKFSANQLVGIGPVTNVLRLTKKQAEASANAVLDAQIGVYPVGCQLQANVTGSQGSYMFHWRLKGNLSKTLLHYTFPHHRQILSSIGFQMTNVQAMSPSKGLMIGYLANTWILTENSLSNMDFLAPRSPAPQYKDLIVAQLKKDLAIRANLTVSDYYFTGKEFHKYALLCLLAEYYRETVELDQCIKTVEAGFEILITRKNTNALRYDTTWFGLVSSAGLGPSQELADFGNSYYNDHHYHWGYFIQAGAIIARLDPSYLPRIRDWVEGLIRDASNPSPLDTSFPQFRYFDWFSGHSWSQGLFESADGKDQESTSEEINFHYGIALWGLATQSLTLEGLGRLMLGTAKRTTQTYFLMDSNNKVMPEKIIGNKVTGIFFENKAEYTTWFGAKPEFIHGIQ
;
A
#
# COMPACT_ATOMS: atom_id res chain seq x y z
N MET A 1 51.97 -7.67 -52.61
CA MET A 1 51.87 -6.57 -51.63
C MET A 1 50.56 -5.85 -51.89
N ASN A 2 49.55 -5.71 -51.02
CA ASN A 2 49.20 -6.07 -49.63
C ASN A 2 47.66 -5.96 -49.60
N LEU A 3 46.82 -6.93 -49.23
CA LEU A 3 46.46 -7.42 -47.88
C LEU A 3 46.40 -6.37 -46.75
N LEU A 4 45.28 -6.37 -46.03
CA LEU A 4 44.82 -5.52 -44.88
C LEU A 4 44.03 -4.26 -45.27
N GLY A 5 42.76 -4.07 -44.91
CA GLY A 5 41.92 -4.83 -43.96
C GLY A 5 40.43 -4.52 -44.07
N LEU A 6 39.65 -5.60 -44.11
CA LEU A 6 38.24 -5.73 -43.79
C LEU A 6 38.13 -6.22 -42.32
N LEU A 7 37.01 -5.94 -41.65
CA LEU A 7 36.68 -6.11 -40.21
C LEU A 7 37.22 -4.97 -39.33
N VAL A 8 36.43 -4.23 -38.55
CA VAL A 8 35.41 -4.69 -37.60
C VAL A 8 34.24 -3.70 -37.55
N LEU A 9 33.07 -4.12 -38.04
CA LEU A 9 31.80 -3.51 -37.63
C LEU A 9 31.47 -4.10 -36.26
N ALA A 10 31.90 -3.44 -35.18
CA ALA A 10 31.49 -3.82 -33.84
C ALA A 10 30.01 -3.47 -33.69
N ILE A 11 29.14 -4.44 -33.97
CA ILE A 11 27.78 -4.42 -33.43
C ILE A 11 27.96 -4.52 -31.91
N VAL A 12 27.98 -3.37 -31.24
CA VAL A 12 27.81 -3.31 -29.80
C VAL A 12 26.37 -3.72 -29.53
N PHE A 13 26.14 -5.03 -29.40
CA PHE A 13 25.03 -5.50 -28.60
C PHE A 13 25.32 -5.05 -27.17
N SER A 14 24.93 -3.82 -26.82
CA SER A 14 24.79 -3.47 -25.43
C SER A 14 23.71 -4.39 -24.89
N LYS A 15 24.13 -5.43 -24.16
CA LYS A 15 23.20 -6.21 -23.34
C LYS A 15 22.55 -5.18 -22.42
N VAL A 16 21.28 -4.88 -22.65
CA VAL A 16 20.49 -4.04 -21.74
C VAL A 16 20.58 -4.72 -20.38
N ALA A 17 21.27 -4.08 -19.44
CA ALA A 17 21.54 -4.69 -18.14
C ALA A 17 20.22 -4.89 -17.40
N CYS A 18 20.07 -6.05 -16.76
CA CYS A 18 19.02 -6.28 -15.78
C CYS A 18 19.47 -5.65 -14.46
N ILE A 19 18.72 -4.67 -13.98
CA ILE A 19 19.06 -3.84 -12.83
C ILE A 19 18.14 -4.20 -11.67
N ASN A 20 18.70 -4.66 -10.55
CA ASN A 20 17.96 -4.78 -9.29
C ASN A 20 17.70 -3.38 -8.73
N VAL A 21 16.42 -3.00 -8.60
CA VAL A 21 16.02 -1.66 -8.16
C VAL A 21 15.78 -1.58 -6.64
N LEU A 22 15.88 -2.69 -5.91
CA LEU A 22 15.70 -2.77 -4.45
C LEU A 22 17.03 -2.63 -3.69
N VAL A 23 17.73 -1.53 -3.95
CA VAL A 23 19.00 -1.20 -3.29
C VAL A 23 18.84 0.03 -2.38
N PRO A 24 19.56 0.10 -1.26
CA PRO A 24 19.45 1.27 -0.37
C PRO A 24 20.04 2.51 -1.06
N LEU A 25 19.37 3.65 -0.95
CA LEU A 25 19.96 4.94 -1.34
C LEU A 25 21.15 5.28 -0.43
N SER A 26 20.99 4.99 0.86
CA SER A 26 21.99 5.18 1.89
C SER A 26 21.76 4.18 3.02
N ARG A 27 22.83 3.84 3.74
CA ARG A 27 22.75 3.08 5.01
C ARG A 27 23.03 3.97 6.22
N ASN A 28 23.33 5.25 5.99
CA ASN A 28 23.64 6.19 7.05
C ASN A 28 22.34 6.69 7.70
N ALA A 29 22.40 6.96 9.00
CA ALA A 29 21.32 7.66 9.69
C ALA A 29 21.03 9.00 9.00
N PRO A 30 19.78 9.50 9.06
CA PRO A 30 19.44 10.82 8.54
C PRO A 30 20.32 11.90 9.19
N ASN A 31 20.72 12.91 8.42
CA ASN A 31 21.58 13.97 8.92
C ASN A 31 20.85 14.76 10.03
N PRO A 32 21.31 14.73 11.29
CA PRO A 32 20.60 15.37 12.40
C PRO A 32 20.62 16.90 12.33
N THR A 33 21.50 17.48 11.51
CA THR A 33 21.52 18.93 11.23
C THR A 33 20.35 19.32 10.33
N LEU A 34 20.04 18.47 9.33
CA LEU A 34 18.88 18.64 8.43
C LEU A 34 17.58 18.25 9.13
N TYR A 35 17.62 17.19 9.94
CA TYR A 35 16.44 16.57 10.56
C TYR A 35 16.70 16.25 12.03
N PRO A 36 16.58 17.22 12.95
CA PRO A 36 16.71 16.92 14.36
C PRO A 36 15.67 15.89 14.79
N HIS A 37 16.07 15.06 15.73
CA HIS A 37 15.24 13.97 16.21
C HIS A 37 14.04 14.50 17.01
N VAL A 38 12.93 13.77 16.91
CA VAL A 38 11.77 13.95 17.76
C VAL A 38 11.19 12.60 18.15
N ILE A 39 10.52 12.54 19.30
CA ILE A 39 9.67 11.42 19.67
C ILE A 39 8.25 11.78 19.26
N HIS A 40 7.64 10.97 18.40
CA HIS A 40 6.27 11.21 17.94
C HIS A 40 5.27 11.29 19.12
N PRO A 41 4.31 12.22 19.11
CA PRO A 41 3.27 12.27 20.15
C PRO A 41 2.34 11.04 20.15
N ARG A 42 2.03 10.50 18.96
CA ARG A 42 1.28 9.23 18.82
C ARG A 42 2.21 8.02 18.96
N GLN A 43 2.04 7.25 20.02
CA GLN A 43 2.83 6.04 20.30
C GLN A 43 2.14 4.75 19.77
N PRO A 44 2.90 3.73 19.35
CA PRO A 44 2.36 2.44 18.89
C PRO A 44 1.91 1.56 20.07
N GLN A 45 0.67 1.71 20.51
CA GLN A 45 0.18 1.16 21.80
C GLN A 45 0.25 -0.37 21.92
N ARG A 46 0.10 -1.11 20.81
CA ARG A 46 0.01 -2.59 20.82
C ARG A 46 1.24 -3.28 20.24
N LEU A 47 2.29 -2.53 19.93
CA LEU A 47 3.48 -3.08 19.31
C LEU A 47 4.38 -3.77 20.32
N ASN A 48 4.76 -5.02 20.04
CA ASN A 48 5.69 -5.79 20.84
C ASN A 48 6.60 -6.63 19.93
N LEU A 49 7.53 -5.94 19.25
CA LEU A 49 8.52 -6.60 18.40
C LEU A 49 9.74 -7.01 19.22
N THR A 50 10.32 -8.16 18.88
CA THR A 50 11.58 -8.63 19.48
C THR A 50 12.81 -7.88 18.98
N LYS A 51 12.70 -7.21 17.82
CA LYS A 51 13.74 -6.38 17.21
C LYS A 51 13.17 -5.02 16.90
N GLN A 52 13.95 -3.98 17.16
CA GLN A 52 13.64 -2.64 16.68
C GLN A 52 13.86 -2.62 15.17
N LEU A 53 12.78 -2.35 14.44
CA LEU A 53 12.74 -2.25 12.98
C LEU A 53 12.01 -0.96 12.62
N PRO A 54 12.30 -0.34 11.47
CA PRO A 54 11.50 0.76 10.98
C PRO A 54 10.03 0.37 10.85
N LEU A 55 9.14 1.19 11.41
CA LEU A 55 7.72 0.86 11.49
C LEU A 55 6.93 1.55 10.39
N HIS A 56 6.08 0.78 9.71
CA HIS A 56 5.17 1.33 8.73
C HIS A 56 3.99 2.06 9.37
N THR A 57 3.50 3.08 8.67
CA THR A 57 2.41 3.96 9.11
C THR A 57 1.20 3.90 8.17
N ASN A 58 1.40 3.58 6.89
CA ASN A 58 0.37 3.65 5.84
C ASN A 58 -0.03 2.26 5.30
N LYS A 59 0.10 1.21 6.13
CA LYS A 59 -0.28 -0.17 5.78
C LYS A 59 -1.62 -0.58 6.40
N PHE A 60 -2.27 -1.57 5.81
CA PHE A 60 -3.61 -2.06 6.20
C PHE A 60 -3.74 -2.46 7.68
N TYR A 61 -2.61 -2.78 8.32
CA TYR A 61 -2.57 -3.23 9.70
C TYR A 61 -2.37 -2.10 10.73
N ILE A 62 -2.29 -0.82 10.33
CA ILE A 62 -1.99 0.26 11.28
C ILE A 62 -2.99 0.33 12.44
N ASN A 63 -4.27 0.02 12.18
CA ASN A 63 -5.33 0.01 13.20
C ASN A 63 -5.00 -1.01 14.32
N ALA A 64 -4.28 -2.08 14.00
CA ALA A 64 -3.82 -3.06 14.98
C ALA A 64 -2.71 -2.53 15.89
N ILE A 65 -1.89 -1.60 15.39
CA ILE A 65 -0.75 -1.03 16.11
C ILE A 65 -1.22 0.15 16.99
N LEU A 66 -2.06 1.03 16.45
CA LEU A 66 -2.53 2.26 17.14
C LEU A 66 -3.49 1.96 18.29
N GLY A 67 -4.52 1.17 18.01
CA GLY A 67 -5.29 0.42 18.99
C GLY A 67 -5.96 1.15 20.16
N SER A 68 -6.60 2.30 19.96
CA SER A 68 -7.30 3.02 21.06
C SER A 68 -8.42 2.19 21.68
N ASP A 69 -9.18 1.49 20.82
CA ASP A 69 -10.39 0.74 21.20
C ASP A 69 -10.54 -0.61 20.47
N GLY A 70 -9.69 -0.91 19.48
CA GLY A 70 -9.69 -2.17 18.72
C GLY A 70 -10.88 -2.38 17.76
N ASP A 71 -11.82 -1.45 17.69
CA ASP A 71 -13.07 -1.58 16.93
C ASP A 71 -12.92 -1.32 15.41
N LYS A 72 -11.79 -0.78 14.97
CA LYS A 72 -11.54 -0.50 13.56
C LYS A 72 -11.01 -1.72 12.79
N PRO A 73 -11.46 -1.92 11.53
CA PRO A 73 -11.15 -3.12 10.77
C PRO A 73 -9.72 -3.17 10.25
N LEU A 74 -9.26 -4.39 9.95
CA LEU A 74 -8.05 -4.70 9.20
C LEU A 74 -8.46 -5.36 7.89
N LEU A 75 -8.20 -4.71 6.75
CA LEU A 75 -8.72 -5.12 5.45
C LEU A 75 -7.72 -6.00 4.68
N THR A 76 -7.69 -7.28 5.00
CA THR A 76 -6.79 -8.22 4.31
C THR A 76 -7.22 -8.54 2.88
N HIS A 77 -8.51 -8.42 2.56
CA HIS A 77 -9.12 -8.79 1.27
C HIS A 77 -8.96 -10.31 0.95
N PRO A 78 -10.06 -11.08 0.79
CA PRO A 78 -11.47 -10.65 0.87
C PRO A 78 -11.97 -10.50 2.31
N TYR A 79 -11.27 -11.08 3.28
CA TYR A 79 -11.67 -11.03 4.68
C TYR A 79 -11.35 -9.68 5.31
N VAL A 80 -12.24 -9.24 6.19
CA VAL A 80 -12.06 -8.07 7.04
C VAL A 80 -12.03 -8.56 8.50
N ILE A 81 -10.97 -8.20 9.22
CA ILE A 81 -10.74 -8.66 10.60
C ILE A 81 -11.03 -7.52 11.57
N LEU A 82 -11.78 -7.78 12.63
CA LEU A 82 -12.01 -6.82 13.72
C LEU A 82 -11.49 -7.42 15.01
N MET A 83 -10.75 -6.63 15.80
CA MET A 83 -10.34 -7.02 17.14
C MET A 83 -11.51 -6.74 18.09
N ASN A 84 -12.05 -7.76 18.76
CA ASN A 84 -13.24 -7.56 19.58
C ASN A 84 -12.90 -6.73 20.82
N LYS A 85 -13.57 -5.58 20.96
CA LYS A 85 -13.54 -4.74 22.17
C LYS A 85 -14.32 -5.39 23.31
N ASP A 86 -15.38 -6.10 22.98
CA ASP A 86 -16.31 -6.73 23.91
C ASP A 86 -16.24 -8.27 23.82
N SER A 87 -16.74 -8.95 24.84
CA SER A 87 -16.84 -10.41 24.86
C SER A 87 -17.72 -10.94 23.69
N PRO A 88 -17.34 -12.05 23.02
CA PRO A 88 -16.14 -12.85 23.26
C PRO A 88 -14.87 -12.15 22.76
N TYR A 89 -13.89 -12.01 23.67
CA TYR A 89 -12.61 -11.36 23.36
C TYR A 89 -11.82 -12.23 22.40
N GLY A 90 -11.33 -11.63 21.32
CA GLY A 90 -10.74 -12.37 20.21
C GLY A 90 -10.93 -11.59 18.92
N VAL A 91 -11.06 -12.25 17.79
CA VAL A 91 -11.31 -11.56 16.51
C VAL A 91 -12.65 -11.93 15.90
N SER A 92 -13.25 -10.98 15.20
CA SER A 92 -14.36 -11.25 14.28
C SER A 92 -13.85 -11.21 12.84
N ILE A 93 -14.34 -12.14 12.03
CA ILE A 93 -14.11 -12.24 10.61
C ILE A 93 -15.39 -11.81 9.90
N SER A 94 -15.26 -10.81 9.05
CA SER A 94 -16.31 -10.34 8.17
C SER A 94 -16.02 -10.76 6.73
N PHE A 95 -17.06 -11.26 6.06
CA PHE A 95 -17.04 -11.60 4.65
C PHE A 95 -18.43 -11.37 4.03
N THR A 96 -18.48 -10.46 3.06
CA THR A 96 -19.70 -10.07 2.34
C THR A 96 -19.42 -10.03 0.85
N GLU A 97 -20.25 -10.72 0.06
CA GLU A 97 -20.05 -10.81 -1.40
C GLU A 97 -20.71 -9.68 -2.17
N GLN A 98 -21.61 -8.92 -1.53
CA GLN A 98 -22.36 -7.84 -2.15
C GLN A 98 -22.03 -6.50 -1.53
N TRP A 99 -21.78 -5.52 -2.38
CA TRP A 99 -21.64 -4.12 -1.98
C TRP A 99 -23.00 -3.47 -1.72
N SER A 100 -23.00 -2.52 -0.79
CA SER A 100 -24.10 -1.58 -0.62
C SER A 100 -23.83 -0.31 -1.39
N TYR A 101 -24.88 0.30 -1.92
CA TYR A 101 -24.78 1.52 -2.70
C TYR A 101 -25.36 2.71 -1.94
N GLY A 102 -24.71 3.85 -2.11
CA GLY A 102 -25.18 5.14 -1.63
C GLY A 102 -26.32 5.71 -2.45
N PRO A 103 -26.71 6.97 -2.17
CA PRO A 103 -27.78 7.64 -2.91
C PRO A 103 -27.48 7.74 -4.41
N PRO A 104 -28.52 7.70 -5.27
CA PRO A 104 -28.35 7.90 -6.70
C PRO A 104 -27.89 9.33 -7.00
N ILE A 105 -26.99 9.47 -7.97
CA ILE A 105 -26.67 10.75 -8.60
C ILE A 105 -27.68 11.01 -9.73
N ASP A 106 -28.00 9.96 -10.50
CA ASP A 106 -29.00 9.94 -11.56
C ASP A 106 -29.56 8.51 -11.72
N SER A 107 -30.24 8.22 -12.84
CA SER A 107 -30.86 6.92 -13.09
C SER A 107 -29.89 5.75 -13.27
N THR A 108 -28.60 6.01 -13.54
CA THR A 108 -27.60 4.96 -13.79
C THR A 108 -26.44 4.98 -12.80
N ARG A 109 -26.22 6.10 -12.10
CA ARG A 109 -25.06 6.31 -11.23
C ARG A 109 -25.42 6.50 -9.76
N VAL A 110 -24.51 6.07 -8.89
CA VAL A 110 -24.60 6.28 -7.43
C VAL A 110 -23.38 7.00 -6.88
N LYS A 111 -23.54 7.66 -5.72
CA LYS A 111 -22.47 8.44 -5.10
C LYS A 111 -21.32 7.57 -4.59
N TYR A 112 -21.63 6.45 -3.96
CA TYR A 112 -20.62 5.54 -3.43
C TYR A 112 -21.09 4.10 -3.48
N PHE A 113 -20.13 3.19 -3.33
CA PHE A 113 -20.39 1.82 -2.90
C PHE A 113 -19.52 1.51 -1.69
N ILE A 114 -19.97 0.62 -0.82
CA ILE A 114 -19.27 0.23 0.40
C ILE A 114 -19.50 -1.25 0.69
N ASN A 115 -18.46 -1.91 1.17
CA ASN A 115 -18.56 -3.26 1.71
C ASN A 115 -19.07 -3.21 3.17
N ARG A 116 -20.21 -3.86 3.44
CA ARG A 116 -20.77 -3.92 4.80
C ARG A 116 -19.91 -4.83 5.67
N ILE A 117 -19.46 -4.31 6.80
CA ILE A 117 -18.68 -5.11 7.76
C ILE A 117 -19.65 -5.77 8.74
N VAL A 118 -19.71 -7.10 8.72
CA VAL A 118 -20.58 -7.93 9.56
C VAL A 118 -19.71 -8.94 10.29
N LYS A 119 -19.85 -9.09 11.60
CA LYS A 119 -19.08 -10.06 12.40
C LYS A 119 -19.58 -11.49 12.17
N ASN A 120 -19.35 -12.04 10.96
CA ASN A 120 -19.90 -13.32 10.51
C ASN A 120 -19.45 -14.49 11.38
N ILE A 121 -18.15 -14.60 11.67
CA ILE A 121 -17.59 -15.63 12.55
C ILE A 121 -16.67 -14.95 13.57
N GLN A 122 -16.74 -15.35 14.83
CA GLN A 122 -15.87 -14.88 15.90
C GLN A 122 -15.00 -16.03 16.38
N ILE A 123 -13.70 -15.75 16.56
CA ILE A 123 -12.70 -16.70 17.04
C ILE A 123 -12.15 -16.17 18.36
N SER A 124 -12.29 -16.97 19.41
CA SER A 124 -11.94 -16.68 20.79
C SER A 124 -11.36 -17.94 21.45
N ALA A 125 -10.97 -17.82 22.71
CA ALA A 125 -10.69 -18.92 23.61
C ALA A 125 -11.51 -18.76 24.91
N LEU A 126 -11.96 -19.85 25.54
CA LEU A 126 -12.71 -19.76 26.80
C LEU A 126 -11.91 -19.08 27.93
N GLU A 127 -10.59 -19.14 27.85
CA GLU A 127 -9.67 -18.53 28.80
C GLU A 127 -9.62 -16.99 28.67
N PHE A 128 -10.10 -16.41 27.55
CA PHE A 128 -10.02 -14.97 27.30
C PHE A 128 -11.13 -14.21 28.03
N ALA A 129 -10.74 -13.50 29.08
CA ALA A 129 -11.64 -12.75 29.95
C ALA A 129 -11.53 -11.22 29.77
N ALA A 130 -10.56 -10.74 28.99
CA ALA A 130 -10.39 -9.34 28.64
C ALA A 130 -9.74 -9.18 27.26
N GLN A 131 -9.86 -7.98 26.68
CA GLN A 131 -9.18 -7.63 25.45
C GLN A 131 -7.66 -7.55 25.68
N SER A 132 -6.88 -8.33 24.92
CA SER A 132 -5.42 -8.35 25.07
C SER A 132 -4.73 -8.81 23.79
N PHE A 133 -4.23 -7.83 23.03
CA PHE A 133 -3.58 -8.02 21.74
C PHE A 133 -2.17 -7.46 21.75
N LYS A 134 -1.28 -8.12 21.01
CA LYS A 134 0.07 -7.64 20.69
C LYS A 134 0.33 -7.85 19.21
N VAL A 135 0.90 -6.84 18.55
CA VAL A 135 1.52 -7.00 17.23
C VAL A 135 2.94 -7.49 17.45
N THR A 136 3.22 -8.73 17.05
CA THR A 136 4.50 -9.40 17.35
C THR A 136 5.46 -9.45 16.18
N GLU A 137 4.94 -9.33 14.95
CA GLU A 137 5.74 -9.28 13.73
C GLU A 137 5.07 -8.39 12.69
N VAL A 138 5.88 -7.68 11.92
CA VAL A 138 5.52 -7.02 10.66
C VAL A 138 6.62 -7.36 9.66
N ASP A 139 6.30 -7.50 8.37
CA ASP A 139 7.32 -7.67 7.34
C ASP A 139 7.73 -6.32 6.70
N GLU A 140 8.96 -6.27 6.20
CA GLU A 140 9.62 -5.03 5.76
C GLU A 140 9.10 -4.41 4.46
N PRO A 141 8.33 -5.10 3.57
CA PRO A 141 7.55 -4.39 2.55
C PRO A 141 6.10 -4.07 2.98
N GLY A 142 5.65 -4.57 4.14
CA GLY A 142 4.33 -4.33 4.70
C GLY A 142 3.18 -5.15 4.08
N PHE A 143 3.43 -6.37 3.62
CA PHE A 143 2.40 -7.31 3.16
C PHE A 143 1.69 -8.03 4.31
N ALA A 144 2.35 -8.17 5.46
CA ALA A 144 1.87 -8.99 6.57
C ALA A 144 2.13 -8.38 7.94
N CYS A 145 1.26 -8.77 8.87
CA CYS A 145 1.35 -8.46 10.29
C CYS A 145 0.88 -9.67 11.09
N THR A 146 1.55 -10.02 12.18
CA THR A 146 1.13 -11.09 13.08
C THR A 146 0.57 -10.49 14.35
N ILE A 147 -0.68 -10.80 14.67
CA ILE A 147 -1.31 -10.44 15.94
C ILE A 147 -1.32 -11.65 16.87
N LYS A 148 -1.02 -11.42 18.15
CA LYS A 148 -1.10 -12.42 19.21
C LYS A 148 -2.12 -11.98 20.25
N MET A 149 -3.13 -12.82 20.45
CA MET A 149 -4.10 -12.75 21.53
C MET A 149 -3.61 -13.60 22.69
N HIS A 150 -3.73 -13.09 23.91
CA HIS A 150 -3.32 -13.82 25.12
C HIS A 150 -4.07 -13.32 26.34
N GLN A 151 -4.30 -14.18 27.32
CA GLN A 151 -4.82 -13.78 28.63
C GLN A 151 -3.65 -13.61 29.61
N HIS A 152 -3.63 -12.53 30.40
CA HIS A 152 -2.52 -12.24 31.32
C HIS A 152 -2.25 -13.32 32.37
N ASN A 153 -3.30 -14.03 32.81
CA ASN A 153 -3.24 -15.06 33.87
C ASN A 153 -3.43 -16.49 33.33
N SER A 154 -3.19 -16.72 32.04
CA SER A 154 -3.26 -18.04 31.42
C SER A 154 -2.14 -18.21 30.40
N SER A 155 -1.70 -19.45 30.16
CA SER A 155 -0.81 -19.78 29.05
C SER A 155 -1.51 -19.82 27.69
N ALA A 156 -2.85 -19.73 27.67
CA ALA A 156 -3.65 -19.76 26.47
C ALA A 156 -3.31 -18.59 25.53
N THR A 157 -2.94 -18.91 24.30
CA THR A 157 -2.70 -17.90 23.26
C THR A 157 -3.30 -18.32 21.92
N ILE A 158 -3.64 -17.31 21.11
CA ILE A 158 -3.97 -17.49 19.70
C ILE A 158 -3.12 -16.52 18.89
N THR A 159 -2.30 -17.05 17.98
CA THR A 159 -1.48 -16.24 17.07
C THR A 159 -2.09 -16.27 15.67
N MET A 160 -2.30 -15.11 15.06
CA MET A 160 -2.94 -14.96 13.76
C MET A 160 -2.02 -14.18 12.81
N PRO A 161 -1.40 -14.85 11.82
CA PRO A 161 -0.78 -14.16 10.71
C PRO A 161 -1.85 -13.53 9.82
N LEU A 162 -1.77 -12.22 9.63
CA LEU A 162 -2.61 -11.43 8.72
C LEU A 162 -1.81 -11.12 7.47
N ILE A 163 -2.37 -11.42 6.31
CA ILE A 163 -1.72 -11.20 5.02
C ILE A 163 -2.74 -10.85 3.95
N ARG A 164 -2.40 -9.86 3.15
CA ARG A 164 -3.19 -9.41 2.00
C ARG A 164 -3.50 -10.57 1.06
N GLY A 165 -4.76 -10.79 0.69
CA GLY A 165 -5.16 -11.84 -0.26
C GLY A 165 -5.33 -13.24 0.33
N MET A 166 -5.29 -13.42 1.66
CA MET A 166 -5.34 -14.75 2.26
C MET A 166 -6.64 -15.49 1.90
N VAL A 167 -6.51 -16.76 1.51
CA VAL A 167 -7.67 -17.62 1.17
C VAL A 167 -8.32 -18.22 2.41
N TYR A 168 -7.54 -18.38 3.47
CA TYR A 168 -7.99 -18.85 4.77
C TYR A 168 -7.49 -17.91 5.85
N THR A 169 -8.36 -17.53 6.77
CA THR A 169 -7.94 -16.98 8.06
C THR A 169 -7.30 -18.10 8.88
N THR A 170 -6.13 -17.84 9.49
CA THR A 170 -5.32 -18.86 10.17
C THR A 170 -5.10 -18.47 11.62
N PHE A 171 -5.25 -19.44 12.52
CA PHE A 171 -5.17 -19.27 13.97
C PHE A 171 -4.31 -20.38 14.58
N GLU A 172 -3.12 -20.03 15.05
CA GLU A 172 -2.24 -20.93 15.80
C GLU A 172 -2.68 -20.88 17.28
N PHE A 173 -3.47 -21.86 17.71
CA PHE A 173 -3.86 -22.05 19.11
C PHE A 173 -2.74 -22.74 19.87
N ASP A 174 -2.45 -22.26 21.07
CA ASP A 174 -1.52 -22.89 22.01
C ASP A 174 -2.11 -22.91 23.41
N SER A 175 -2.33 -24.10 23.96
CA SER A 175 -2.91 -24.33 25.28
C SER A 175 -4.23 -23.57 25.51
N ALA A 176 -5.04 -23.41 24.47
CA ALA A 176 -6.24 -22.57 24.48
C ALA A 176 -7.47 -23.39 24.06
N THR A 177 -8.61 -23.20 24.72
CA THR A 177 -9.85 -23.92 24.43
C THR A 177 -10.64 -23.18 23.35
N PRO A 178 -10.77 -23.71 22.11
CA PRO A 178 -11.39 -22.97 21.02
C PRO A 178 -12.82 -22.54 21.33
N HIS A 179 -13.12 -21.27 21.11
CA HIS A 179 -14.48 -20.73 21.17
C HIS A 179 -14.80 -20.03 19.86
N ILE A 180 -15.61 -20.71 19.04
CA ILE A 180 -16.04 -20.20 17.74
C ILE A 180 -17.52 -19.85 17.87
N SER A 181 -17.89 -18.61 17.57
CA SER A 181 -19.28 -18.17 17.66
C SER A 181 -19.67 -17.30 16.48
N THR A 182 -20.96 -17.03 16.34
CA THR A 182 -21.49 -16.19 15.26
C THR A 182 -22.71 -15.42 15.72
N ILE A 183 -22.94 -14.26 15.12
CA ILE A 183 -24.20 -13.51 15.31
C ILE A 183 -25.37 -14.16 14.56
N HIS A 184 -25.06 -15.06 13.62
CA HIS A 184 -26.03 -15.80 12.82
C HIS A 184 -26.48 -17.06 13.57
N SER A 185 -27.57 -17.68 13.14
CA SER A 185 -27.91 -19.03 13.62
C SER A 185 -27.09 -20.06 12.86
N ILE A 186 -26.53 -21.04 13.57
CA ILE A 186 -25.91 -22.21 12.95
C ILE A 186 -27.00 -23.24 12.70
N LEU A 187 -27.28 -23.53 11.42
CA LEU A 187 -28.30 -24.48 11.00
C LEU A 187 -27.82 -25.92 11.16
N SER A 188 -26.56 -26.19 10.83
CA SER A 188 -25.93 -27.47 11.10
C SER A 188 -24.42 -27.35 11.14
N VAL A 189 -23.77 -28.31 11.80
CA VAL A 189 -22.36 -28.57 11.64
C VAL A 189 -22.16 -30.04 11.26
N ASN A 190 -21.52 -30.28 10.11
CA ASN A 190 -21.40 -31.63 9.53
C ASN A 190 -22.76 -32.37 9.46
N GLY A 191 -23.84 -31.65 9.14
CA GLY A 191 -25.20 -32.19 9.06
C GLY A 191 -25.90 -32.45 10.40
N ARG A 192 -25.28 -32.13 11.54
CA ARG A 192 -25.88 -32.27 12.88
C ARG A 192 -26.37 -30.93 13.41
N SER A 193 -27.43 -30.94 14.22
CA SER A 193 -28.03 -29.73 14.82
C SER A 193 -27.49 -29.37 16.21
N SER A 194 -26.78 -30.28 16.87
CA SER A 194 -26.16 -30.04 18.18
C SER A 194 -25.22 -31.22 18.55
N GLY A 195 -24.51 -31.08 19.68
CA GLY A 195 -23.77 -32.16 20.32
C GLY A 195 -22.27 -32.11 20.06
N ASN A 196 -21.55 -33.14 20.51
CA ASN A 196 -20.11 -33.25 20.33
C ASN A 196 -19.78 -33.77 18.93
N MET A 197 -18.78 -33.16 18.31
CA MET A 197 -18.26 -33.56 17.00
C MET A 197 -16.75 -33.60 17.08
N THR A 198 -16.17 -34.68 16.59
CA THR A 198 -14.72 -34.91 16.57
C THR A 198 -14.26 -35.05 15.13
N GLY A 199 -13.16 -34.39 14.79
CA GLY A 199 -12.54 -34.51 13.47
C GLY A 199 -11.57 -33.37 13.17
N THR A 200 -11.04 -33.39 11.95
CA THR A 200 -10.15 -32.36 11.40
C THR A 200 -10.85 -31.36 10.48
N ARG A 201 -12.12 -31.61 10.11
CA ARG A 201 -12.89 -30.77 9.18
C ARG A 201 -14.33 -30.60 9.67
N PHE A 202 -14.80 -29.36 9.72
CA PHE A 202 -16.14 -28.99 10.13
C PHE A 202 -16.77 -28.05 9.10
N GLU A 203 -17.92 -28.45 8.57
CA GLU A 203 -18.75 -27.64 7.68
C GLU A 203 -19.86 -26.98 8.50
N ILE A 204 -19.78 -25.66 8.67
CA ILE A 204 -20.67 -24.84 9.50
C ILE A 204 -21.64 -24.11 8.58
N VAL A 205 -22.90 -24.52 8.56
CA VAL A 205 -23.96 -23.92 7.74
C VAL A 205 -24.69 -22.87 8.55
N LEU A 206 -24.75 -21.63 8.05
CA LEU A 206 -25.39 -20.49 8.70
C LEU A 206 -26.75 -20.15 8.06
N ASN A 207 -27.60 -19.42 8.78
CA ASN A 207 -28.90 -18.97 8.29
C ASN A 207 -28.86 -17.72 7.39
N ASN A 208 -27.68 -17.27 6.99
CA ASN A 208 -27.46 -16.14 6.07
C ASN A 208 -26.95 -16.63 4.69
N ASP A 209 -27.26 -17.87 4.33
CA ASP A 209 -26.84 -18.57 3.09
C ASP A 209 -25.32 -18.80 2.96
N GLN A 210 -24.54 -18.50 4.00
CA GLN A 210 -23.12 -18.82 4.01
C GLN A 210 -22.87 -20.19 4.65
N THR A 211 -21.89 -20.91 4.09
CA THR A 211 -21.29 -22.08 4.74
C THR A 211 -19.81 -21.83 4.91
N TRP A 212 -19.28 -22.15 6.09
CA TRP A 212 -17.88 -21.98 6.43
C TRP A 212 -17.22 -23.35 6.65
N LEU A 213 -15.97 -23.48 6.20
CA LEU A 213 -15.15 -24.67 6.40
C LEU A 213 -14.08 -24.35 7.43
N LEU A 214 -14.12 -25.06 8.56
CA LEU A 214 -13.11 -25.03 9.61
C LEU A 214 -12.26 -26.30 9.53
N TYR A 215 -10.94 -26.12 9.62
CA TYR A 215 -9.98 -27.20 9.58
C TYR A 215 -9.05 -27.15 10.79
N ALA A 216 -8.71 -28.32 11.33
CA ALA A 216 -7.66 -28.50 12.32
C ALA A 216 -6.49 -29.25 11.65
N LEU A 217 -5.28 -28.70 11.73
CA LEU A 217 -4.12 -29.26 11.04
C LEU A 217 -3.36 -30.31 11.86
N GLU A 218 -3.40 -30.21 13.19
CA GLU A 218 -2.61 -31.04 14.11
C GLU A 218 -3.47 -32.15 14.75
N GLY A 219 -4.20 -32.89 13.91
CA GLY A 219 -5.08 -33.98 14.33
C GLY A 219 -6.49 -33.54 14.76
N ASP A 220 -7.28 -34.53 15.19
CA ASP A 220 -8.68 -34.34 15.53
C ASP A 220 -8.85 -33.42 16.75
N ILE A 221 -9.81 -32.50 16.64
CA ILE A 221 -10.32 -31.73 17.77
C ILE A 221 -11.76 -32.12 18.04
N THR A 222 -12.22 -31.96 19.28
CA THR A 222 -13.63 -32.15 19.63
C THR A 222 -14.28 -30.83 20.00
N LEU A 223 -15.33 -30.47 19.27
CA LEU A 223 -16.12 -29.26 19.47
C LEU A 223 -17.55 -29.65 19.88
N LYS A 224 -18.03 -29.05 20.97
CA LYS A 224 -19.43 -29.09 21.36
C LYS A 224 -20.19 -28.00 20.61
N PHE A 225 -21.07 -28.41 19.72
CA PHE A 225 -21.99 -27.53 19.01
C PHE A 225 -23.27 -27.31 19.85
N SER A 226 -23.57 -26.05 20.16
CA SER A 226 -24.79 -25.65 20.86
C SER A 226 -25.20 -24.25 20.43
N ALA A 227 -26.45 -24.07 20.00
CA ALA A 227 -27.01 -22.79 19.56
C ALA A 227 -26.21 -22.13 18.41
N ASN A 228 -25.51 -21.03 18.68
CA ASN A 228 -24.74 -20.25 17.70
C ASN A 228 -23.22 -20.35 17.92
N GLN A 229 -22.75 -21.41 18.59
CA GLN A 229 -21.34 -21.57 18.93
C GLN A 229 -20.86 -23.02 18.90
N LEU A 230 -19.57 -23.17 18.62
CA LEU A 230 -18.78 -24.38 18.76
C LEU A 230 -17.70 -24.12 19.82
N VAL A 231 -17.71 -24.92 20.87
CA VAL A 231 -16.79 -24.76 22.01
C VAL A 231 -15.96 -26.03 22.16
N GLY A 232 -14.64 -25.91 22.24
CA GLY A 232 -13.74 -27.02 22.53
C GLY A 232 -14.07 -27.66 23.88
N ILE A 233 -13.95 -28.98 23.97
CA ILE A 233 -14.13 -29.70 25.25
C ILE A 233 -12.91 -29.61 26.17
N GLY A 234 -11.85 -28.94 25.72
CA GLY A 234 -10.61 -28.69 26.45
C GLY A 234 -9.61 -27.89 25.60
N PRO A 235 -8.47 -27.51 26.20
CA PRO A 235 -7.43 -26.74 25.50
C PRO A 235 -6.78 -27.56 24.40
N VAL A 236 -6.38 -26.89 23.32
CA VAL A 236 -5.65 -27.48 22.20
C VAL A 236 -4.39 -26.69 21.89
N THR A 237 -3.40 -27.39 21.33
CA THR A 237 -2.30 -26.79 20.58
C THR A 237 -2.44 -27.28 19.14
N ASN A 238 -2.97 -26.42 18.27
CA ASN A 238 -3.37 -26.78 16.91
C ASN A 238 -3.42 -25.53 16.03
N VAL A 239 -3.26 -25.69 14.72
CA VAL A 239 -3.52 -24.62 13.75
C VAL A 239 -4.93 -24.79 13.20
N LEU A 240 -5.82 -23.86 13.56
CA LEU A 240 -7.16 -23.81 13.02
C LEU A 240 -7.22 -22.86 11.83
N ARG A 241 -7.80 -23.31 10.72
CA ARG A 241 -7.95 -22.50 9.51
C ARG A 241 -9.40 -22.46 9.09
N LEU A 242 -9.87 -21.29 8.69
CA LEU A 242 -11.26 -21.04 8.34
C LEU A 242 -11.36 -20.36 6.97
N THR A 243 -12.32 -20.77 6.14
CA THR A 243 -12.61 -20.15 4.84
C THR A 243 -14.10 -20.29 4.48
N LYS A 244 -14.59 -19.42 3.60
CA LYS A 244 -15.95 -19.55 3.05
C LYS A 244 -16.01 -20.68 2.03
N LYS A 245 -16.97 -21.59 2.19
CA LYS A 245 -17.26 -22.69 1.26
C LYS A 245 -17.67 -22.11 -0.10
N GLN A 246 -17.10 -22.66 -1.16
CA GLN A 246 -17.39 -22.27 -2.54
C GLN A 246 -18.69 -22.91 -3.02
N ALA A 247 -19.36 -22.30 -4.00
CA ALA A 247 -20.56 -22.88 -4.60
C ALA A 247 -20.23 -24.17 -5.39
N GLU A 248 -19.09 -24.19 -6.07
CA GLU A 248 -18.64 -25.33 -6.86
C GLU A 248 -17.88 -26.37 -6.02
N ALA A 249 -18.24 -27.65 -6.18
CA ALA A 249 -17.59 -28.76 -5.48
C ALA A 249 -16.08 -28.88 -5.81
N SER A 250 -15.70 -28.64 -7.07
CA SER A 250 -14.30 -28.65 -7.52
C SER A 250 -13.47 -27.56 -6.84
N ALA A 251 -14.04 -26.38 -6.58
CA ALA A 251 -13.36 -25.32 -5.83
C ALA A 251 -13.14 -25.72 -4.36
N ASN A 252 -14.13 -26.37 -3.75
CA ASN A 252 -13.99 -26.92 -2.39
C ASN A 252 -12.94 -28.04 -2.31
N ALA A 253 -12.82 -28.88 -3.35
CA ALA A 253 -11.77 -29.89 -3.42
C ALA A 253 -10.36 -29.26 -3.46
N VAL A 254 -10.21 -28.12 -4.15
CA VAL A 254 -8.97 -27.33 -4.12
C VAL A 254 -8.71 -26.76 -2.73
N LEU A 255 -9.74 -26.26 -2.03
CA LEU A 255 -9.60 -25.79 -0.66
C LEU A 255 -9.10 -26.91 0.28
N ASP A 256 -9.78 -28.05 0.25
CA ASP A 256 -9.42 -29.23 1.06
C ASP A 256 -7.98 -29.70 0.75
N ALA A 257 -7.59 -29.70 -0.52
CA ALA A 257 -6.27 -30.14 -0.95
C ALA A 257 -5.12 -29.23 -0.47
N GLN A 258 -5.34 -27.91 -0.37
CA GLN A 258 -4.27 -26.92 -0.09
C GLN A 258 -4.27 -26.35 1.32
N ILE A 259 -5.11 -26.88 2.21
CA ILE A 259 -5.25 -26.38 3.59
C ILE A 259 -3.96 -26.44 4.43
N GLY A 260 -3.02 -27.32 4.09
CA GLY A 260 -1.84 -27.61 4.90
C GLY A 260 -0.75 -26.54 4.89
N VAL A 261 -0.79 -25.56 3.97
CA VAL A 261 0.25 -24.52 3.82
C VAL A 261 -0.37 -23.12 3.86
N TYR A 262 0.33 -22.17 4.49
CA TYR A 262 -0.16 -20.79 4.62
C TYR A 262 0.97 -19.75 4.63
N PRO A 263 0.69 -18.52 4.16
CA PRO A 263 1.70 -17.48 4.11
C PRO A 263 1.71 -16.66 5.41
N VAL A 264 2.90 -16.20 5.79
CA VAL A 264 3.17 -15.43 7.02
C VAL A 264 4.02 -14.17 6.74
N GLY A 265 4.18 -13.81 5.47
CA GLY A 265 4.98 -12.68 5.02
C GLY A 265 5.41 -12.84 3.56
N CYS A 266 6.10 -11.83 3.02
CA CYS A 266 6.58 -11.85 1.65
C CYS A 266 7.99 -11.24 1.55
N GLN A 267 8.83 -11.82 0.69
CA GLN A 267 10.02 -11.17 0.19
C GLN A 267 9.72 -10.59 -1.19
N LEU A 268 10.00 -9.30 -1.36
CA LEU A 268 9.87 -8.61 -2.63
C LEU A 268 11.22 -8.64 -3.38
N GLN A 269 11.16 -8.92 -4.68
CA GLN A 269 12.26 -8.65 -5.61
C GLN A 269 11.74 -7.79 -6.74
N ALA A 270 12.56 -6.90 -7.28
CA ALA A 270 12.17 -6.09 -8.43
C ALA A 270 13.37 -5.77 -9.31
N ASN A 271 13.17 -5.87 -10.62
CA ASN A 271 14.21 -5.62 -11.61
C ASN A 271 13.67 -4.81 -12.79
N VAL A 272 14.56 -4.06 -13.44
CA VAL A 272 14.26 -3.33 -14.68
C VAL A 272 15.29 -3.69 -15.74
N THR A 273 14.82 -3.95 -16.96
CA THR A 273 15.63 -4.18 -18.15
C THR A 273 15.05 -3.35 -19.29
N GLY A 274 15.66 -2.21 -19.58
CA GLY A 274 15.22 -1.31 -20.66
C GLY A 274 13.84 -0.72 -20.38
N SER A 275 12.85 -1.07 -21.20
CA SER A 275 11.45 -0.65 -21.03
C SER A 275 10.58 -1.65 -20.28
N GLN A 276 11.14 -2.80 -19.88
CA GLN A 276 10.44 -3.80 -19.09
C GLN A 276 10.85 -3.71 -17.63
N GLY A 277 9.90 -3.83 -16.73
CA GLY A 277 10.19 -4.07 -15.32
C GLY A 277 9.40 -5.26 -14.79
N SER A 278 9.97 -5.96 -13.83
CA SER A 278 9.32 -7.08 -13.16
C SER A 278 9.44 -6.95 -11.66
N TYR A 279 8.42 -7.39 -10.95
CA TYR A 279 8.47 -7.56 -9.51
C TYR A 279 7.93 -8.93 -9.12
N MET A 280 8.48 -9.49 -8.06
CA MET A 280 8.21 -10.84 -7.62
C MET A 280 7.81 -10.87 -6.16
N PHE A 281 6.76 -11.63 -5.87
CA PHE A 281 6.36 -11.95 -4.50
C PHE A 281 6.81 -13.37 -4.20
N HIS A 282 7.80 -13.50 -3.32
CA HIS A 282 8.22 -14.78 -2.78
C HIS A 282 7.62 -14.94 -1.38
N TRP A 283 6.55 -15.71 -1.29
CA TRP A 283 5.79 -15.86 -0.05
C TRP A 283 6.59 -16.67 0.98
N ARG A 284 6.69 -16.14 2.21
CA ARG A 284 7.23 -16.87 3.36
C ARG A 284 6.11 -17.75 3.92
N LEU A 285 6.34 -19.06 3.98
CA LEU A 285 5.30 -20.05 4.28
C LEU A 285 5.54 -20.77 5.61
N LYS A 286 4.45 -21.25 6.22
CA LYS A 286 4.42 -22.22 7.33
C LYS A 286 3.49 -23.40 7.00
N GLY A 287 3.57 -24.46 7.80
CA GLY A 287 2.80 -25.69 7.66
C GLY A 287 3.50 -26.73 6.78
N ASN A 288 2.74 -27.49 6.01
CA ASN A 288 3.26 -28.51 5.10
C ASN A 288 3.82 -27.88 3.81
N LEU A 289 5.12 -27.60 3.80
CA LEU A 289 5.83 -26.96 2.69
C LEU A 289 5.95 -27.83 1.42
N SER A 290 5.52 -29.10 1.45
CA SER A 290 5.41 -29.90 0.21
C SER A 290 4.19 -29.52 -0.65
N LYS A 291 3.23 -28.77 -0.09
CA LYS A 291 2.05 -28.28 -0.79
C LYS A 291 2.33 -26.92 -1.45
N THR A 292 1.52 -26.60 -2.46
CA THR A 292 1.57 -25.30 -3.14
C THR A 292 0.59 -24.33 -2.50
N LEU A 293 1.04 -23.10 -2.25
CA LEU A 293 0.19 -22.07 -1.67
C LEU A 293 -0.98 -21.73 -2.61
N LEU A 294 -2.21 -21.79 -2.07
CA LEU A 294 -3.41 -21.21 -2.67
C LEU A 294 -3.61 -19.79 -2.14
N HIS A 295 -3.58 -18.79 -3.02
CA HIS A 295 -3.62 -17.37 -2.63
C HIS A 295 -4.43 -16.53 -3.62
N TYR A 296 -5.25 -15.59 -3.11
CA TYR A 296 -6.09 -14.75 -3.96
C TYR A 296 -5.32 -13.64 -4.66
N THR A 297 -5.58 -13.47 -5.96
CA THR A 297 -5.08 -12.37 -6.80
C THR A 297 -6.14 -11.29 -7.00
N PHE A 298 -5.72 -10.03 -7.12
CA PHE A 298 -6.56 -8.96 -7.65
C PHE A 298 -6.62 -8.95 -9.18
N PRO A 299 -7.62 -8.26 -9.78
CA PRO A 299 -7.70 -8.09 -11.23
C PRO A 299 -6.42 -7.59 -11.89
N HIS A 300 -5.76 -6.57 -11.33
CA HIS A 300 -4.55 -6.00 -11.93
C HIS A 300 -3.36 -6.98 -11.91
N HIS A 301 -3.23 -7.84 -10.87
CA HIS A 301 -2.20 -8.88 -10.85
C HIS A 301 -2.32 -9.78 -12.07
N ARG A 302 -3.54 -10.25 -12.37
CA ARG A 302 -3.81 -11.20 -13.46
C ARG A 302 -3.54 -10.62 -14.85
N GLN A 303 -3.48 -9.30 -15.00
CA GLN A 303 -3.19 -8.66 -16.30
C GLN A 303 -1.72 -8.81 -16.73
N ILE A 304 -0.80 -8.99 -15.79
CA ILE A 304 0.65 -8.95 -16.03
C ILE A 304 1.42 -10.11 -15.43
N LEU A 305 0.72 -11.03 -14.82
CA LEU A 305 1.37 -12.11 -14.12
C LEU A 305 1.80 -13.21 -15.09
N SER A 306 3.06 -13.61 -14.97
CA SER A 306 3.77 -14.48 -15.89
C SER A 306 4.73 -15.37 -15.10
N SER A 307 4.25 -16.41 -14.42
CA SER A 307 5.12 -17.37 -13.71
C SER A 307 4.91 -18.81 -14.15
N ILE A 308 6.00 -19.59 -14.09
CA ILE A 308 6.01 -21.04 -14.29
C ILE A 308 5.42 -21.70 -13.03
N GLY A 309 4.55 -22.69 -13.20
CA GLY A 309 3.91 -23.41 -12.09
C GLY A 309 2.75 -22.64 -11.43
N PHE A 310 2.28 -21.58 -12.06
CA PHE A 310 1.13 -20.80 -11.61
C PHE A 310 -0.16 -21.27 -12.26
N GLN A 311 -1.11 -21.71 -11.44
CA GLN A 311 -2.35 -22.30 -11.92
C GLN A 311 -3.56 -21.56 -11.37
N MET A 312 -4.42 -21.07 -12.27
CA MET A 312 -5.73 -20.52 -11.93
C MET A 312 -6.62 -21.62 -11.38
N THR A 313 -7.34 -21.30 -10.31
CA THR A 313 -8.37 -22.18 -9.75
C THR A 313 -9.75 -21.53 -9.90
N ASN A 314 -10.80 -22.29 -9.59
CA ASN A 314 -12.17 -21.79 -9.49
C ASN A 314 -12.54 -21.32 -8.07
N VAL A 315 -11.57 -21.21 -7.15
CA VAL A 315 -11.79 -20.59 -5.83
C VAL A 315 -11.86 -19.08 -6.00
N GLN A 316 -12.98 -18.48 -5.60
CA GLN A 316 -13.29 -17.07 -5.87
C GLN A 316 -13.88 -16.37 -4.64
N ALA A 317 -13.66 -15.07 -4.56
CA ALA A 317 -14.25 -14.22 -3.55
C ALA A 317 -14.31 -12.77 -4.03
N MET A 318 -15.42 -12.08 -3.77
CA MET A 318 -15.48 -10.62 -3.98
C MET A 318 -14.63 -9.92 -2.93
N SER A 319 -13.83 -8.95 -3.36
CA SER A 319 -13.09 -8.10 -2.45
C SER A 319 -13.92 -6.89 -1.98
N PRO A 320 -13.58 -6.30 -0.81
CA PRO A 320 -14.25 -5.10 -0.32
C PRO A 320 -14.35 -3.95 -1.32
N SER A 321 -13.32 -3.68 -2.15
CA SER A 321 -13.29 -2.50 -3.04
C SER A 321 -12.71 -2.73 -4.44
N LYS A 322 -12.05 -3.86 -4.72
CA LYS A 322 -11.22 -4.08 -5.92
C LYS A 322 -11.74 -5.19 -6.84
N GLY A 323 -13.04 -5.48 -6.79
CA GLY A 323 -13.70 -6.48 -7.63
C GLY A 323 -13.38 -7.94 -7.25
N LEU A 324 -13.59 -8.85 -8.21
CA LEU A 324 -13.46 -10.30 -8.02
C LEU A 324 -12.00 -10.73 -7.84
N MET A 325 -11.74 -11.43 -6.74
CA MET A 325 -10.48 -12.12 -6.48
C MET A 325 -10.57 -13.58 -6.92
N ILE A 326 -9.48 -14.09 -7.51
CA ILE A 326 -9.38 -15.48 -7.98
C ILE A 326 -8.17 -16.12 -7.31
N GLY A 327 -8.36 -17.31 -6.75
CA GLY A 327 -7.33 -18.10 -6.08
C GLY A 327 -6.41 -18.75 -7.10
N TYR A 328 -5.11 -18.68 -6.85
CA TYR A 328 -4.09 -19.31 -7.66
C TYR A 328 -3.15 -20.16 -6.82
N LEU A 329 -2.66 -21.25 -7.42
CA LEU A 329 -1.62 -22.08 -6.85
C LEU A 329 -0.25 -21.56 -7.30
N ALA A 330 0.52 -20.97 -6.38
CA ALA A 330 1.94 -20.69 -6.55
C ALA A 330 2.59 -20.16 -5.26
N ASN A 331 3.83 -20.57 -5.01
CA ASN A 331 4.65 -20.04 -3.93
C ASN A 331 5.39 -18.74 -4.32
N THR A 332 5.49 -18.45 -5.62
CA THR A 332 6.12 -17.24 -6.13
C THR A 332 5.35 -16.67 -7.31
N TRP A 333 5.11 -15.36 -7.27
CA TRP A 333 4.45 -14.63 -8.35
C TRP A 333 5.48 -13.76 -9.06
N ILE A 334 5.40 -13.67 -10.38
CA ILE A 334 6.23 -12.78 -11.20
C ILE A 334 5.26 -11.92 -12.00
N LEU A 335 5.32 -10.61 -11.79
CA LEU A 335 4.47 -9.62 -12.43
C LEU A 335 5.35 -8.73 -13.30
N THR A 336 4.99 -8.60 -14.58
CA THR A 336 5.85 -7.96 -15.59
C THR A 336 5.15 -6.80 -16.28
N GLU A 337 5.65 -5.59 -16.05
CA GLU A 337 5.29 -4.40 -16.81
C GLU A 337 6.12 -4.31 -18.09
N ASN A 338 5.49 -4.56 -19.23
CA ASN A 338 6.17 -4.62 -20.53
C ASN A 338 6.47 -3.24 -21.16
N SER A 339 5.94 -2.16 -20.60
CA SER A 339 6.01 -0.83 -21.21
C SER A 339 6.13 0.26 -20.15
N LEU A 340 7.24 0.24 -19.41
CA LEU A 340 7.62 1.33 -18.52
C LEU A 340 7.83 2.61 -19.31
N SER A 341 7.34 3.73 -18.77
CA SER A 341 7.55 5.05 -19.34
C SER A 341 9.04 5.34 -19.55
N ASN A 342 9.39 5.99 -20.65
CA ASN A 342 10.70 6.57 -20.91
C ASN A 342 10.64 8.11 -20.93
N MET A 343 9.59 8.69 -20.36
CA MET A 343 9.47 10.15 -20.25
C MET A 343 10.64 10.72 -19.45
N ASP A 344 11.23 11.76 -20.02
CA ASP A 344 12.34 12.53 -19.45
C ASP A 344 11.80 13.90 -18.98
N PHE A 345 12.65 14.87 -18.62
CA PHE A 345 12.27 16.20 -18.12
C PHE A 345 11.33 17.02 -19.03
N LEU A 346 11.32 16.74 -20.33
CA LEU A 346 10.47 17.42 -21.31
C LEU A 346 9.50 16.44 -21.97
N ALA A 347 8.37 16.97 -22.40
CA ALA A 347 7.44 16.22 -23.24
C ALA A 347 8.15 15.76 -24.53
N PRO A 348 7.84 14.55 -25.05
CA PRO A 348 8.48 14.01 -26.26
C PRO A 348 8.07 14.77 -27.55
N ARG A 349 7.13 15.73 -27.44
CA ARG A 349 6.62 16.52 -28.55
C ARG A 349 6.95 17.99 -28.30
N SER A 350 7.57 18.64 -29.29
CA SER A 350 7.82 20.08 -29.24
C SER A 350 6.51 20.89 -29.28
N PRO A 351 6.44 22.06 -28.62
CA PRO A 351 5.34 23.00 -28.77
C PRO A 351 5.14 23.42 -30.23
N ALA A 352 3.91 23.78 -30.59
CA ALA A 352 3.62 24.21 -31.95
C ALA A 352 4.30 25.58 -32.23
N PRO A 353 5.10 25.72 -33.32
CA PRO A 353 5.95 26.90 -33.53
C PRO A 353 5.23 28.24 -33.52
N GLN A 354 3.98 28.29 -33.99
CA GLN A 354 3.17 29.51 -34.05
C GLN A 354 2.82 30.10 -32.66
N TYR A 355 2.98 29.33 -31.59
CA TYR A 355 2.71 29.80 -30.22
C TYR A 355 3.98 30.22 -29.47
N LYS A 356 5.16 30.12 -30.09
CA LYS A 356 6.44 30.40 -29.42
C LYS A 356 6.44 31.77 -28.72
N ASP A 357 6.14 32.84 -29.45
CA ASP A 357 6.24 34.21 -28.91
C ASP A 357 5.24 34.45 -27.77
N LEU A 358 4.04 33.85 -27.87
CA LEU A 358 3.03 33.89 -26.81
C LEU A 358 3.50 33.14 -25.56
N ILE A 359 4.10 31.96 -25.73
CA ILE A 359 4.62 31.16 -24.62
C ILE A 359 5.78 31.89 -23.94
N VAL A 360 6.72 32.45 -24.70
CA VAL A 360 7.86 33.20 -24.15
C VAL A 360 7.39 34.46 -23.41
N ALA A 361 6.44 35.22 -23.98
CA ALA A 361 5.88 36.39 -23.31
C ALA A 361 5.21 36.02 -21.97
N GLN A 362 4.45 34.92 -21.96
CA GLN A 362 3.80 34.43 -20.74
C GLN A 362 4.81 33.89 -19.71
N LEU A 363 5.83 33.14 -20.15
CA LEU A 363 6.93 32.66 -19.31
C LEU A 363 7.62 33.82 -18.58
N LYS A 364 8.01 34.88 -19.30
CA LYS A 364 8.65 36.06 -18.69
C LYS A 364 7.74 36.71 -17.65
N LYS A 365 6.43 36.80 -17.93
CA LYS A 365 5.43 37.33 -17.00
C LYS A 365 5.33 36.48 -15.74
N ASP A 366 5.31 35.16 -15.88
CA ASP A 366 5.20 34.25 -14.74
C ASP A 366 6.47 34.23 -13.88
N LEU A 367 7.66 34.33 -14.49
CA LEU A 367 8.94 34.46 -13.77
C LEU A 367 9.12 35.84 -13.11
N ALA A 368 8.47 36.88 -13.62
CA ALA A 368 8.47 38.20 -12.98
C ALA A 368 7.60 38.24 -11.70
N ILE A 369 6.64 37.31 -11.56
CA ILE A 369 5.87 37.15 -10.33
C ILE A 369 6.76 36.47 -9.29
N ARG A 370 7.04 37.17 -8.18
CA ARG A 370 7.87 36.62 -7.11
C ARG A 370 7.22 35.35 -6.54
N ALA A 371 7.89 34.21 -6.75
CA ALA A 371 7.46 32.94 -6.17
C ALA A 371 7.41 33.04 -4.64
N ASN A 372 6.32 32.56 -4.04
CA ASN A 372 6.23 32.42 -2.60
C ASN A 372 6.81 31.08 -2.16
N LEU A 373 8.15 31.03 -2.06
CA LEU A 373 8.88 29.85 -1.58
C LEU A 373 9.12 29.91 -0.06
N THR A 374 8.36 30.75 0.67
CA THR A 374 8.40 30.77 2.13
C THR A 374 7.45 29.70 2.67
N VAL A 375 8.00 28.72 3.41
CA VAL A 375 7.29 27.48 3.71
C VAL A 375 6.40 27.65 4.94
N SER A 376 5.09 27.80 4.73
CA SER A 376 4.04 27.67 5.77
C SER A 376 3.55 26.25 5.95
N ASP A 377 3.57 25.44 4.89
CA ASP A 377 3.13 24.05 4.83
C ASP A 377 3.88 23.37 3.66
N TYR A 378 4.06 22.05 3.69
CA TYR A 378 4.81 21.38 2.61
C TYR A 378 3.97 21.18 1.34
N TYR A 379 2.64 21.12 1.44
CA TYR A 379 1.78 20.85 0.29
C TYR A 379 1.79 21.99 -0.74
N PHE A 380 1.28 23.17 -0.37
CA PHE A 380 1.18 24.30 -1.30
C PHE A 380 2.55 24.86 -1.64
N THR A 381 3.48 24.86 -0.68
CA THR A 381 4.86 25.29 -0.97
C THR A 381 5.50 24.35 -1.98
N GLY A 382 5.34 23.03 -1.84
CA GLY A 382 5.81 22.07 -2.83
C GLY A 382 5.27 22.38 -4.23
N LYS A 383 3.97 22.63 -4.36
CA LYS A 383 3.34 23.01 -5.65
C LYS A 383 4.01 24.24 -6.27
N GLU A 384 4.32 25.27 -5.49
CA GLU A 384 5.02 26.45 -5.97
C GLU A 384 6.48 26.16 -6.37
N PHE A 385 7.21 25.35 -5.59
CA PHE A 385 8.57 24.91 -5.94
C PHE A 385 8.57 24.18 -7.29
N HIS A 386 7.67 23.21 -7.46
CA HIS A 386 7.58 22.44 -8.69
C HIS A 386 7.16 23.31 -9.88
N LYS A 387 6.10 24.13 -9.73
CA LYS A 387 5.65 25.06 -10.77
C LYS A 387 6.79 25.95 -11.26
N TYR A 388 7.53 26.54 -10.33
CA TYR A 388 8.60 27.47 -10.68
C TYR A 388 9.80 26.75 -11.32
N ALA A 389 10.15 25.54 -10.86
CA ALA A 389 11.17 24.72 -11.50
C ALA A 389 10.80 24.34 -12.95
N LEU A 390 9.52 24.03 -13.22
CA LEU A 390 9.04 23.80 -14.59
C LEU A 390 9.20 25.05 -15.49
N LEU A 391 9.04 26.25 -14.94
CA LEU A 391 9.32 27.50 -15.69
C LEU A 391 10.81 27.62 -15.99
N CYS A 392 11.71 27.21 -15.09
CA CYS A 392 13.15 27.19 -15.37
C CYS A 392 13.47 26.23 -16.54
N LEU A 393 12.86 25.04 -16.58
CA LEU A 393 13.00 24.13 -17.73
C LEU A 393 12.54 24.78 -19.04
N LEU A 394 11.43 25.52 -19.00
CA LEU A 394 10.88 26.19 -20.17
C LEU A 394 11.79 27.35 -20.65
N ALA A 395 12.39 28.09 -19.72
CA ALA A 395 13.38 29.12 -20.02
C ALA A 395 14.63 28.53 -20.69
N GLU A 396 15.12 27.39 -20.23
CA GLU A 396 16.19 26.65 -20.91
C GLU A 396 15.77 26.22 -22.33
N TYR A 397 14.58 25.62 -22.48
CA TYR A 397 14.06 25.17 -23.76
C TYR A 397 14.02 26.29 -24.82
N TYR A 398 13.58 27.49 -24.44
CA TYR A 398 13.51 28.66 -25.33
C TYR A 398 14.78 29.50 -25.37
N ARG A 399 15.81 29.15 -24.58
CA ARG A 399 17.09 29.87 -24.48
C ARG A 399 16.96 31.29 -23.93
N GLU A 400 16.04 31.50 -23.00
CA GLU A 400 15.86 32.75 -22.25
C GLU A 400 16.87 32.76 -21.07
N THR A 401 18.14 33.06 -21.35
CA THR A 401 19.24 32.83 -20.39
C THR A 401 19.18 33.70 -19.15
N VAL A 402 18.74 34.95 -19.26
CA VAL A 402 18.60 35.87 -18.12
C VAL A 402 17.52 35.35 -17.15
N GLU A 403 16.38 34.98 -17.70
CA GLU A 403 15.26 34.41 -16.97
C GLU A 403 15.62 33.04 -16.36
N LEU A 404 16.36 32.20 -17.08
CA LEU A 404 16.86 30.91 -16.59
C LEU A 404 17.75 31.10 -15.36
N ASP A 405 18.78 31.95 -15.45
CA ASP A 405 19.71 32.20 -14.34
C ASP A 405 19.00 32.75 -13.10
N GLN A 406 18.05 33.66 -13.30
CA GLN A 406 17.25 34.22 -12.20
C GLN A 406 16.31 33.16 -11.59
N CYS A 407 15.74 32.30 -12.43
CA CYS A 407 14.83 31.24 -12.00
C CYS A 407 15.55 30.22 -11.13
N ILE A 408 16.70 29.70 -11.59
CA ILE A 408 17.53 28.74 -10.84
C ILE A 408 17.88 29.30 -9.46
N LYS A 409 18.48 30.50 -9.40
CA LYS A 409 18.85 31.15 -8.12
C LYS A 409 17.68 31.31 -7.16
N THR A 410 16.48 31.54 -7.69
CA THR A 410 15.27 31.69 -6.87
C THR A 410 14.87 30.36 -6.23
N VAL A 411 14.89 29.25 -6.98
CA VAL A 411 14.57 27.91 -6.45
C VAL A 411 15.64 27.45 -5.47
N GLU A 412 16.92 27.66 -5.78
CA GLU A 412 18.04 27.36 -4.87
C GLU A 412 17.93 28.12 -3.55
N ALA A 413 17.63 29.43 -3.59
CA ALA A 413 17.38 30.20 -2.37
C ALA A 413 16.21 29.64 -1.54
N GLY A 414 15.18 29.10 -2.19
CA GLY A 414 14.10 28.37 -1.54
C GLY A 414 14.59 27.10 -0.85
N PHE A 415 15.38 26.27 -1.55
CA PHE A 415 15.98 25.06 -0.95
C PHE A 415 16.93 25.40 0.20
N GLU A 416 17.68 26.50 0.12
CA GLU A 416 18.54 26.95 1.22
C GLU A 416 17.75 27.26 2.49
N ILE A 417 16.54 27.82 2.39
CA ILE A 417 15.67 28.02 3.55
C ILE A 417 15.31 26.68 4.20
N LEU A 418 15.00 25.66 3.40
CA LEU A 418 14.65 24.30 3.86
C LEU A 418 15.86 23.58 4.48
N ILE A 419 17.00 23.61 3.81
CA ILE A 419 18.24 22.95 4.23
C ILE A 419 18.79 23.58 5.52
N THR A 420 18.73 24.91 5.62
CA THR A 420 19.13 25.64 6.82
C THR A 420 18.04 25.71 7.88
N ARG A 421 16.87 25.10 7.62
CA ARG A 421 15.73 24.99 8.54
C ARG A 421 15.22 26.33 9.04
N LYS A 422 15.28 27.36 8.19
CA LYS A 422 14.78 28.71 8.46
C LYS A 422 13.28 28.85 8.21
N ASN A 423 12.61 27.80 7.77
CA ASN A 423 11.16 27.76 7.68
C ASN A 423 10.49 27.41 9.01
N THR A 424 9.26 27.91 9.19
CA THR A 424 8.44 27.74 10.40
C THR A 424 8.22 26.27 10.76
N ASN A 425 7.95 25.43 9.75
CA ASN A 425 7.57 24.02 9.92
C ASN A 425 8.71 23.08 9.48
N ALA A 426 9.95 23.40 9.82
CA ALA A 426 11.13 22.61 9.43
C ALA A 426 11.00 21.13 9.82
N LEU A 427 11.34 20.22 8.89
CA LEU A 427 11.25 18.77 9.10
C LEU A 427 12.02 18.29 10.35
N ARG A 428 11.52 17.19 10.92
CA ARG A 428 12.13 16.43 12.01
C ARG A 428 12.23 14.97 11.61
N TYR A 429 13.22 14.27 12.15
CA TYR A 429 13.26 12.82 12.05
C TYR A 429 12.61 12.22 13.29
N ASP A 430 11.46 11.59 13.11
CA ASP A 430 10.79 10.85 14.17
C ASP A 430 11.46 9.50 14.40
N THR A 431 11.96 9.31 15.62
CA THR A 431 12.61 8.06 16.05
C THR A 431 11.62 7.00 16.55
N THR A 432 10.33 7.32 16.62
CA THR A 432 9.25 6.38 16.99
C THR A 432 8.80 5.59 15.76
N TRP A 433 8.45 6.26 14.67
CA TRP A 433 7.96 5.67 13.41
C TRP A 433 8.97 5.74 12.26
N PHE A 434 10.22 6.12 12.56
CA PHE A 434 11.38 6.05 11.67
C PHE A 434 11.15 6.81 10.37
N GLY A 435 10.88 8.12 10.46
CA GLY A 435 10.47 8.89 9.31
C GLY A 435 10.64 10.41 9.41
N LEU A 436 10.46 11.12 8.30
CA LEU A 436 10.53 12.58 8.28
C LEU A 436 9.12 13.17 8.43
N VAL A 437 8.94 14.09 9.36
CA VAL A 437 7.65 14.71 9.65
C VAL A 437 7.77 16.24 9.72
N SER A 438 6.75 16.95 9.23
CA SER A 438 6.59 18.38 9.47
C SER A 438 6.53 18.66 10.98
N SER A 439 7.10 19.77 11.44
CA SER A 439 6.97 20.16 12.85
C SER A 439 5.62 20.81 13.18
N ALA A 440 4.78 21.06 12.18
CA ALA A 440 3.52 21.80 12.31
C ALA A 440 2.51 21.13 13.26
N GLY A 441 2.44 19.80 13.24
CA GLY A 441 1.46 19.00 13.97
C GLY A 441 2.02 18.25 15.19
N LEU A 442 3.22 18.58 15.65
CA LEU A 442 3.84 17.91 16.81
C LEU A 442 3.35 18.46 18.15
N GLY A 443 2.64 19.60 18.15
CA GLY A 443 2.00 20.15 19.34
C GLY A 443 0.65 19.50 19.66
N PRO A 444 0.11 19.74 20.87
CA PRO A 444 -1.18 19.19 21.29
C PRO A 444 -2.33 19.69 20.41
N SER A 445 -3.21 18.79 19.99
CA SER A 445 -4.40 19.09 19.17
C SER A 445 -4.09 19.72 17.81
N GLN A 446 -2.93 19.39 17.23
CA GLN A 446 -2.49 19.87 15.92
C GLN A 446 -2.34 18.73 14.90
N GLU A 447 -2.99 17.58 15.13
CA GLU A 447 -2.80 16.36 14.35
C GLU A 447 -3.09 16.53 12.86
N LEU A 448 -3.96 17.48 12.50
CA LEU A 448 -4.36 17.79 11.12
C LEU A 448 -3.59 18.97 10.51
N ALA A 449 -2.66 19.59 11.24
CA ALA A 449 -1.82 20.65 10.68
C ALA A 449 -1.01 20.12 9.50
N ASP A 450 -0.83 20.94 8.46
CA ASP A 450 -0.12 20.54 7.24
C ASP A 450 -0.72 19.25 6.65
N PHE A 451 -2.06 19.19 6.59
CA PHE A 451 -2.84 18.06 6.09
C PHE A 451 -2.61 16.73 6.84
N GLY A 452 -2.11 16.82 8.07
CA GLY A 452 -1.73 15.65 8.87
C GLY A 452 -0.38 15.07 8.50
N ASN A 453 0.48 15.83 7.82
CA ASN A 453 1.84 15.42 7.49
C ASN A 453 2.61 14.96 8.74
N SER A 454 2.48 15.66 9.86
CA SER A 454 3.13 15.23 11.11
C SER A 454 2.69 13.85 11.58
N TYR A 455 1.52 13.38 11.16
CA TYR A 455 0.94 12.07 11.45
C TYR A 455 1.01 11.13 10.24
N TYR A 456 1.97 11.34 9.34
CA TYR A 456 2.25 10.50 8.17
C TYR A 456 1.13 10.45 7.13
N ASN A 457 0.27 11.46 7.06
CA ASN A 457 -0.55 11.64 5.87
C ASN A 457 0.30 12.19 4.72
N ASP A 458 0.07 11.69 3.52
CA ASP A 458 0.29 12.44 2.28
C ASP A 458 1.75 12.80 1.95
N HIS A 459 2.76 12.20 2.61
CA HIS A 459 4.16 12.57 2.30
C HIS A 459 4.50 12.34 0.83
N HIS A 460 4.05 11.23 0.22
CA HIS A 460 4.27 11.00 -1.20
C HIS A 460 3.68 12.14 -2.07
N TYR A 461 2.49 12.66 -1.77
CA TYR A 461 1.95 13.84 -2.47
C TYR A 461 2.83 15.07 -2.26
N HIS A 462 3.15 15.39 -1.00
CA HIS A 462 3.87 16.61 -0.64
C HIS A 462 5.28 16.60 -1.23
N TRP A 463 5.98 15.47 -1.12
CA TRP A 463 7.39 15.34 -1.44
C TRP A 463 7.65 15.17 -2.91
N GLY A 464 6.70 14.59 -3.65
CA GLY A 464 6.82 14.46 -5.10
C GLY A 464 7.12 15.80 -5.77
N TYR A 465 6.51 16.87 -5.29
CA TYR A 465 6.77 18.23 -5.77
C TYR A 465 8.21 18.69 -5.52
N PHE A 466 8.74 18.52 -4.31
CA PHE A 466 10.10 18.92 -3.99
C PHE A 466 11.15 18.04 -4.65
N ILE A 467 10.88 16.74 -4.79
CA ILE A 467 11.75 15.79 -5.49
C ILE A 467 11.86 16.18 -6.97
N GLN A 468 10.74 16.50 -7.63
CA GLN A 468 10.78 16.98 -9.02
C GLN A 468 11.49 18.32 -9.16
N ALA A 469 11.20 19.29 -8.29
CA ALA A 469 11.91 20.57 -8.30
C ALA A 469 13.43 20.37 -8.10
N GLY A 470 13.83 19.51 -7.16
CA GLY A 470 15.23 19.17 -6.90
C GLY A 470 15.89 18.49 -8.11
N ALA A 471 15.21 17.55 -8.76
CA ALA A 471 15.71 16.88 -9.96
C ALA A 471 15.94 17.85 -11.12
N ILE A 472 15.00 18.79 -11.31
CA ILE A 472 15.10 19.84 -12.33
C ILE A 472 16.31 20.73 -12.06
N ILE A 473 16.47 21.22 -10.83
CA ILE A 473 17.60 22.10 -10.48
C ILE A 473 18.93 21.34 -10.56
N ALA A 474 18.99 20.08 -10.10
CA ALA A 474 20.20 19.26 -10.25
C ALA A 474 20.61 19.04 -11.71
N ARG A 475 19.64 19.03 -12.65
CA ARG A 475 19.92 18.95 -14.09
C ARG A 475 20.38 20.30 -14.66
N LEU A 476 19.74 21.39 -14.26
CA LEU A 476 20.01 22.73 -14.79
C LEU A 476 21.30 23.35 -14.21
N ASP A 477 21.56 23.13 -12.92
CA ASP A 477 22.81 23.47 -12.23
C ASP A 477 23.37 22.26 -11.45
N PRO A 478 24.17 21.40 -12.11
CA PRO A 478 24.81 20.26 -11.45
C PRO A 478 25.75 20.64 -10.30
N SER A 479 26.21 21.89 -10.20
CA SER A 479 27.10 22.34 -9.12
C SER A 479 26.36 22.45 -7.78
N TYR A 480 25.04 22.63 -7.80
CA TYR A 480 24.19 22.68 -6.62
C TYR A 480 23.80 21.29 -6.09
N LEU A 481 23.94 20.23 -6.89
CA LEU A 481 23.55 18.86 -6.50
C LEU A 481 24.14 18.40 -5.15
N PRO A 482 25.43 18.58 -4.83
CA PRO A 482 25.98 18.19 -3.53
C PRO A 482 25.29 18.89 -2.34
N ARG A 483 24.72 20.07 -2.56
CA ARG A 483 24.04 20.86 -1.52
C ARG A 483 22.65 20.32 -1.19
N ILE A 484 21.90 19.87 -2.20
CA ILE A 484 20.50 19.43 -2.05
C ILE A 484 20.33 17.92 -1.88
N ARG A 485 21.34 17.11 -2.27
CA ARG A 485 21.22 15.65 -2.37
C ARG A 485 20.66 15.01 -1.10
N ASP A 486 21.30 15.24 0.04
CA ASP A 486 20.89 14.62 1.31
C ASP A 486 19.46 15.01 1.72
N TRP A 487 19.04 16.23 1.34
CA TRP A 487 17.70 16.70 1.63
C TRP A 487 16.67 15.97 0.76
N VAL A 488 16.86 15.94 -0.56
CA VAL A 488 15.95 15.27 -1.51
C VAL A 488 15.92 13.75 -1.29
N GLU A 489 17.08 13.11 -1.15
CA GLU A 489 17.16 11.67 -0.90
C GLU A 489 16.58 11.30 0.47
N GLY A 490 16.60 12.19 1.46
CA GLY A 490 15.88 12.01 2.73
C GLY A 490 14.37 11.84 2.53
N LEU A 491 13.76 12.65 1.66
CA LEU A 491 12.35 12.52 1.30
C LEU A 491 12.06 11.20 0.56
N ILE A 492 12.91 10.84 -0.41
CA ILE A 492 12.73 9.56 -1.13
C ILE A 492 12.82 8.38 -0.16
N ARG A 493 13.78 8.41 0.79
CA ARG A 493 13.97 7.35 1.78
C ARG A 493 12.76 7.19 2.70
N ASP A 494 12.17 8.27 3.22
CA ASP A 494 11.00 8.09 4.09
C ASP A 494 9.78 7.54 3.35
N ALA A 495 9.51 7.97 2.11
CA ALA A 495 8.28 7.59 1.43
C ALA A 495 8.44 6.28 0.65
N SER A 496 9.66 5.97 0.19
CA SER A 496 9.95 4.87 -0.74
C SER A 496 11.36 4.30 -0.59
N ASN A 497 11.85 4.12 0.64
CA ASN A 497 13.04 3.31 0.88
C ASN A 497 12.91 1.96 0.13
N PRO A 498 13.84 1.61 -0.79
CA PRO A 498 13.69 0.42 -1.62
C PRO A 498 14.19 -0.85 -0.92
N SER A 499 14.88 -0.73 0.23
CA SER A 499 15.71 -1.80 0.75
C SER A 499 15.68 -1.89 2.28
N PRO A 500 15.56 -3.09 2.86
CA PRO A 500 15.60 -3.26 4.32
C PRO A 500 17.00 -3.03 4.90
N LEU A 501 18.01 -2.82 4.04
CA LEU A 501 19.38 -2.49 4.45
C LEU A 501 19.51 -1.03 4.91
N ASP A 502 18.55 -0.16 4.59
CA ASP A 502 18.41 1.12 5.25
C ASP A 502 17.49 0.94 6.46
N THR A 503 18.09 0.86 7.64
CA THR A 503 17.36 0.65 8.90
C THR A 503 16.84 1.95 9.52
N SER A 504 16.86 3.06 8.76
CA SER A 504 16.35 4.36 9.23
C SER A 504 14.93 4.66 8.74
N PHE A 505 14.44 3.92 7.74
CA PHE A 505 13.12 4.14 7.14
C PHE A 505 12.50 2.80 6.75
N PRO A 506 11.19 2.60 6.91
CA PRO A 506 10.53 1.37 6.47
C PRO A 506 10.50 1.29 4.95
N GLN A 507 10.57 0.08 4.37
CA GLN A 507 10.49 0.01 2.92
C GLN A 507 9.11 0.48 2.43
N PHE A 508 9.07 1.27 1.35
CA PHE A 508 7.82 1.63 0.68
C PHE A 508 6.70 2.03 1.64
N ARG A 509 6.92 3.05 2.48
CA ARG A 509 5.94 3.49 3.50
C ARG A 509 4.52 3.60 2.94
N TYR A 510 4.39 4.26 1.77
CA TYR A 510 3.11 4.53 1.10
C TYR A 510 2.72 3.47 0.07
N PHE A 511 3.66 3.09 -0.81
CA PHE A 511 3.37 2.18 -1.91
C PHE A 511 3.11 0.75 -1.40
N ASP A 512 1.91 0.23 -1.66
CA ASP A 512 1.53 -1.15 -1.34
C ASP A 512 1.63 -1.98 -2.62
N TRP A 513 2.71 -2.75 -2.74
CA TRP A 513 2.98 -3.59 -3.91
C TRP A 513 1.87 -4.62 -4.19
N PHE A 514 1.10 -5.06 -3.18
CA PHE A 514 -0.04 -5.96 -3.39
C PHE A 514 -1.28 -5.21 -3.90
N SER A 515 -1.46 -3.97 -3.47
CA SER A 515 -2.53 -3.10 -4.00
C SER A 515 -2.17 -2.50 -5.36
N GLY A 516 -0.87 -2.41 -5.65
CA GLY A 516 -0.25 -1.83 -6.84
C GLY A 516 -0.40 -0.30 -6.92
N HIS A 517 -0.67 0.36 -5.79
CA HIS A 517 -0.78 1.81 -5.64
C HIS A 517 -0.48 2.21 -4.19
N SER A 518 -0.41 3.52 -3.93
CA SER A 518 -0.11 4.12 -2.64
C SER A 518 -1.34 4.30 -1.76
N TRP A 519 -1.12 4.38 -0.45
CA TRP A 519 -2.12 4.72 0.56
C TRP A 519 -1.70 5.94 1.36
N SER A 520 -2.59 6.92 1.46
CA SER A 520 -2.27 8.29 1.91
C SER A 520 -2.41 8.45 3.41
N GLN A 521 -3.46 7.90 4.01
CA GLN A 521 -3.71 8.00 5.45
C GLN A 521 -2.60 7.35 6.29
N GLY A 522 -2.06 8.09 7.25
CA GLY A 522 -1.04 7.65 8.20
C GLY A 522 -1.62 7.16 9.54
N LEU A 523 -1.24 7.81 10.63
CA LEU A 523 -1.45 7.42 12.03
C LEU A 523 -2.86 7.75 12.56
N PHE A 524 -3.87 7.60 11.71
CA PHE A 524 -5.28 7.75 12.05
C PHE A 524 -5.99 6.40 11.93
N GLU A 525 -6.79 6.07 12.94
CA GLU A 525 -7.65 4.89 12.89
C GLU A 525 -8.85 5.16 11.96
N SER A 526 -9.15 4.23 11.03
CA SER A 526 -10.24 4.39 10.06
C SER A 526 -11.16 3.17 10.02
N ALA A 527 -12.47 3.44 9.94
CA ALA A 527 -13.52 2.43 9.78
C ALA A 527 -13.59 1.86 8.35
N ASP A 528 -13.05 2.56 7.36
CA ASP A 528 -13.03 2.14 5.96
C ASP A 528 -11.63 1.70 5.50
N GLY A 529 -10.67 1.65 6.42
CA GLY A 529 -9.25 1.40 6.13
C GLY A 529 -8.55 2.63 5.56
N LYS A 530 -7.43 2.40 4.88
CA LYS A 530 -6.63 3.43 4.21
C LYS A 530 -7.37 4.03 3.02
N ASP A 531 -7.03 5.27 2.68
CA ASP A 531 -7.55 5.97 1.50
C ASP A 531 -6.44 6.46 0.55
N GLN A 532 -6.85 6.70 -0.70
CA GLN A 532 -6.09 7.28 -1.81
C GLN A 532 -7.09 8.11 -2.63
N GLU A 533 -6.86 9.41 -2.73
CA GLU A 533 -7.69 10.32 -3.51
C GLU A 533 -6.96 10.78 -4.80
N SER A 534 -5.80 11.40 -4.64
CA SER A 534 -5.07 12.09 -5.71
C SER A 534 -4.13 11.13 -6.44
N THR A 535 -4.65 10.40 -7.43
CA THR A 535 -3.81 9.51 -8.26
C THR A 535 -2.76 10.28 -9.06
N SER A 536 -3.07 11.52 -9.46
CA SER A 536 -2.14 12.41 -10.16
C SER A 536 -0.91 12.77 -9.33
N GLU A 537 -1.06 13.00 -8.03
CA GLU A 537 0.04 13.34 -7.13
C GLU A 537 0.90 12.11 -6.77
N GLU A 538 0.31 10.92 -6.70
CA GLU A 538 1.07 9.66 -6.64
C GLU A 538 1.94 9.48 -7.89
N ILE A 539 1.35 9.68 -9.08
CA ILE A 539 2.07 9.60 -10.36
C ILE A 539 3.21 10.62 -10.42
N ASN A 540 2.96 11.85 -9.96
CA ASN A 540 3.95 12.91 -9.82
C ASN A 540 5.12 12.49 -8.91
N PHE A 541 4.84 11.81 -7.80
CA PHE A 541 5.88 11.32 -6.89
C PHE A 541 6.78 10.25 -7.53
N HIS A 542 6.20 9.22 -8.15
CA HIS A 542 6.99 8.15 -8.79
C HIS A 542 7.80 8.66 -9.99
N TYR A 543 7.20 9.57 -10.77
CA TYR A 543 7.92 10.25 -11.85
C TYR A 543 9.07 11.12 -11.31
N GLY A 544 8.87 11.80 -10.18
CA GLY A 544 9.95 12.55 -9.51
C GLY A 544 11.12 11.69 -9.07
N ILE A 545 10.88 10.49 -8.53
CA ILE A 545 11.95 9.53 -8.24
C ILE A 545 12.73 9.17 -9.51
N ALA A 546 12.02 8.93 -10.62
CA ALA A 546 12.65 8.62 -11.90
C ALA A 546 13.53 9.78 -12.41
N LEU A 547 13.01 11.02 -12.39
CA LEU A 547 13.75 12.22 -12.77
C LEU A 547 14.96 12.48 -11.86
N TRP A 548 14.84 12.24 -10.55
CA TRP A 548 15.97 12.34 -9.63
C TRP A 548 17.04 11.29 -9.95
N GLY A 549 16.63 10.07 -10.28
CA GLY A 549 17.52 9.02 -10.81
C GLY A 549 18.28 9.48 -12.05
N LEU A 550 17.61 10.12 -13.01
CA LEU A 550 18.24 10.69 -14.20
C LEU A 550 19.23 11.81 -13.86
N ALA A 551 18.82 12.80 -13.06
CA ALA A 551 19.68 13.92 -12.67
C ALA A 551 20.93 13.48 -11.89
N THR A 552 20.81 12.41 -11.12
CA THR A 552 21.92 11.86 -10.31
C THR A 552 22.66 10.70 -10.96
N GLN A 553 22.29 10.33 -12.19
CA GLN A 553 22.84 9.19 -12.93
C GLN A 553 22.71 7.85 -12.18
N SER A 554 21.67 7.70 -11.38
CA SER A 554 21.35 6.49 -10.62
C SER A 554 20.33 5.65 -11.39
N LEU A 555 20.81 4.66 -12.14
CA LEU A 555 19.96 3.74 -12.90
C LEU A 555 19.01 2.92 -12.01
N THR A 556 19.40 2.66 -10.76
CA THR A 556 18.55 1.94 -9.81
C THR A 556 17.36 2.80 -9.35
N LEU A 557 17.57 4.08 -9.10
CA LEU A 557 16.49 5.02 -8.76
C LEU A 557 15.59 5.34 -9.96
N GLU A 558 16.20 5.55 -11.13
CA GLU A 558 15.44 5.74 -12.36
C GLU A 558 14.52 4.52 -12.60
N GLY A 559 15.09 3.32 -12.57
CA GLY A 559 14.35 2.08 -12.74
C GLY A 559 13.27 1.89 -11.68
N LEU A 560 13.55 2.20 -10.41
CA LEU A 560 12.58 2.12 -9.33
C LEU A 560 11.37 3.01 -9.60
N GLY A 561 11.61 4.30 -9.84
CA GLY A 561 10.56 5.28 -10.10
C GLY A 561 9.71 4.89 -11.31
N ARG A 562 10.35 4.43 -12.39
CA ARG A 562 9.65 3.96 -13.60
C ARG A 562 8.80 2.72 -13.36
N LEU A 563 9.27 1.76 -12.56
CA LEU A 563 8.53 0.55 -12.23
C LEU A 563 7.32 0.83 -11.34
N MET A 564 7.50 1.65 -10.30
CA MET A 564 6.39 2.08 -9.43
C MET A 564 5.35 2.86 -10.24
N LEU A 565 5.80 3.79 -11.10
CA LEU A 565 4.94 4.53 -12.02
C LEU A 565 4.14 3.61 -12.95
N GLY A 566 4.78 2.60 -13.56
CA GLY A 566 4.11 1.63 -14.42
C GLY A 566 3.03 0.83 -13.69
N THR A 567 3.35 0.40 -12.46
CA THR A 567 2.42 -0.35 -11.61
C THR A 567 1.24 0.51 -11.16
N ALA A 568 1.50 1.74 -10.68
CA ALA A 568 0.48 2.71 -10.27
C ALA A 568 -0.43 3.11 -11.44
N LYS A 569 0.11 3.30 -12.64
CA LYS A 569 -0.68 3.58 -13.84
C LYS A 569 -1.70 2.46 -14.12
N ARG A 570 -1.27 1.20 -14.04
CA ARG A 570 -2.15 0.05 -14.28
C ARG A 570 -3.31 0.00 -13.30
N THR A 571 -3.02 0.17 -12.01
CA THR A 571 -4.04 0.14 -10.96
C THR A 571 -4.94 1.37 -11.01
N THR A 572 -4.40 2.54 -11.33
CA THR A 572 -5.16 3.78 -11.62
C THR A 572 -6.20 3.53 -12.71
N GLN A 573 -5.81 2.96 -13.85
CA GLN A 573 -6.73 2.63 -14.95
C GLN A 573 -7.68 1.46 -14.63
N THR A 574 -7.36 0.64 -13.64
CA THR A 574 -8.20 -0.51 -13.26
C THR A 574 -9.28 -0.10 -12.26
N TYR A 575 -8.95 0.74 -11.28
CA TYR A 575 -9.79 1.01 -10.11
C TYR A 575 -10.27 2.45 -9.99
N PHE A 576 -9.52 3.43 -10.48
CA PHE A 576 -9.75 4.85 -10.22
C PHE A 576 -10.32 5.57 -11.44
N LEU A 577 -9.59 5.52 -12.56
CA LEU A 577 -10.00 6.07 -13.86
C LEU A 577 -10.70 4.98 -14.67
N MET A 578 -12.03 5.01 -14.67
CA MET A 578 -12.88 3.93 -15.17
C MET A 578 -13.35 4.22 -16.59
N ASP A 579 -12.77 3.50 -17.56
CA ASP A 579 -13.31 3.42 -18.91
C ASP A 579 -14.72 2.83 -18.91
N SER A 580 -15.52 3.18 -19.93
CA SER A 580 -16.91 2.71 -20.06
C SER A 580 -17.05 1.18 -20.15
N ASN A 581 -15.98 0.47 -20.51
CA ASN A 581 -15.93 -0.99 -20.59
C ASN A 581 -15.32 -1.66 -19.35
N ASN A 582 -14.99 -0.90 -18.29
CA ASN A 582 -14.44 -1.45 -17.05
C ASN A 582 -15.33 -2.58 -16.52
N LYS A 583 -14.73 -3.70 -16.11
CA LYS A 583 -15.43 -4.90 -15.60
C LYS A 583 -15.10 -5.21 -14.14
N VAL A 584 -14.34 -4.33 -13.50
CA VAL A 584 -13.82 -4.53 -12.15
C VAL A 584 -14.66 -3.77 -11.14
N MET A 585 -14.94 -2.49 -11.43
CA MET A 585 -15.72 -1.62 -10.57
C MET A 585 -17.23 -1.86 -10.75
N PRO A 586 -18.07 -1.54 -9.75
CA PRO A 586 -19.51 -1.71 -9.87
C PRO A 586 -20.09 -0.92 -11.05
N GLU A 587 -21.04 -1.49 -11.78
CA GLU A 587 -21.67 -0.85 -12.94
C GLU A 587 -22.23 0.55 -12.63
N LYS A 588 -22.86 0.70 -11.47
CA LYS A 588 -23.43 1.97 -10.98
C LYS A 588 -22.39 3.04 -10.64
N ILE A 589 -21.10 2.70 -10.65
CA ILE A 589 -19.98 3.61 -10.34
C ILE A 589 -19.22 3.98 -11.61
N ILE A 590 -19.14 3.07 -12.60
CA ILE A 590 -18.40 3.28 -13.85
C ILE A 590 -18.84 4.55 -14.59
N GLY A 591 -20.14 4.89 -14.54
CA GLY A 591 -20.65 6.12 -15.15
C GLY A 591 -20.04 7.41 -14.59
N ASN A 592 -19.49 7.40 -13.37
CA ASN A 592 -18.82 8.56 -12.76
C ASN A 592 -17.46 8.87 -13.40
N LYS A 593 -16.88 7.92 -14.15
CA LYS A 593 -15.54 7.97 -14.80
C LYS A 593 -14.36 8.01 -13.85
N VAL A 594 -14.52 8.61 -12.67
CA VAL A 594 -13.55 8.56 -11.58
C VAL A 594 -14.22 8.10 -10.29
N THR A 595 -13.47 7.49 -9.39
CA THR A 595 -14.01 7.03 -8.11
C THR A 595 -14.22 8.13 -7.09
N GLY A 596 -13.49 9.24 -7.19
CA GLY A 596 -13.32 10.18 -6.08
C GLY A 596 -12.37 9.59 -5.03
N ILE A 597 -12.68 9.76 -3.74
CA ILE A 597 -11.86 9.20 -2.66
C ILE A 597 -12.05 7.67 -2.63
N PHE A 598 -10.95 6.94 -2.81
CA PHE A 598 -10.94 5.48 -2.80
C PHE A 598 -10.40 4.97 -1.46
N PHE A 599 -11.16 4.13 -0.77
CA PHE A 599 -10.76 3.48 0.48
C PHE A 599 -10.55 1.99 0.26
N GLU A 600 -9.89 1.33 1.21
CA GLU A 600 -9.83 -0.13 1.24
C GLU A 600 -11.23 -0.79 1.26
N ASN A 601 -12.22 -0.17 1.91
CA ASN A 601 -13.56 -0.73 2.10
C ASN A 601 -14.65 -0.14 1.17
N LYS A 602 -14.39 0.98 0.50
CA LYS A 602 -15.39 1.76 -0.26
C LYS A 602 -14.76 2.60 -1.35
N ALA A 603 -15.57 3.17 -2.24
CA ALA A 603 -15.18 4.35 -3.01
C ALA A 603 -16.33 5.35 -3.07
N GLU A 604 -16.02 6.64 -2.96
CA GLU A 604 -17.00 7.72 -2.88
C GLU A 604 -16.67 8.88 -3.83
N TYR A 605 -17.62 9.18 -4.72
CA TYR A 605 -17.55 10.25 -5.70
C TYR A 605 -17.72 11.63 -5.03
N THR A 606 -16.65 12.10 -4.41
CA THR A 606 -16.53 13.37 -3.68
C THR A 606 -15.05 13.75 -3.58
N THR A 607 -14.73 14.93 -3.02
CA THR A 607 -13.39 15.26 -2.52
C THR A 607 -13.40 15.65 -1.05
N TRP A 608 -12.22 15.80 -0.45
CA TRP A 608 -12.04 16.36 0.91
C TRP A 608 -12.40 17.85 1.03
N PHE A 609 -12.56 18.55 -0.10
CA PHE A 609 -12.76 20.02 -0.14
C PHE A 609 -14.00 20.44 -0.95
N GLY A 610 -14.85 19.50 -1.35
CA GLY A 610 -16.14 19.77 -1.98
C GLY A 610 -16.61 18.66 -2.92
N ALA A 611 -17.77 18.84 -3.53
CA ALA A 611 -18.38 17.82 -4.40
C ALA A 611 -18.76 18.34 -5.79
N LYS A 612 -18.17 19.46 -6.22
CA LYS A 612 -18.38 19.95 -7.58
C LYS A 612 -17.65 19.06 -8.59
N PRO A 613 -18.20 18.81 -9.79
CA PRO A 613 -17.55 17.96 -10.78
C PRO A 613 -16.11 18.39 -11.10
N GLU A 614 -15.85 19.69 -11.25
CA GLU A 614 -14.50 20.22 -11.52
C GLU A 614 -13.51 19.94 -10.39
N PHE A 615 -13.98 19.78 -9.14
CA PHE A 615 -13.12 19.39 -8.01
C PHE A 615 -12.80 17.90 -8.05
N ILE A 616 -13.83 17.06 -8.27
CA ILE A 616 -13.70 15.61 -8.25
C ILE A 616 -12.87 15.10 -9.44
N HIS A 617 -13.06 15.69 -10.62
CA HIS A 617 -12.31 15.32 -11.82
C HIS A 617 -10.94 16.00 -11.87
N GLY A 618 -10.82 17.27 -11.46
CA GLY A 618 -9.58 18.04 -11.58
C GLY A 618 -8.47 17.65 -10.59
N ILE A 619 -8.77 16.84 -9.58
CA ILE A 619 -7.76 16.29 -8.66
C ILE A 619 -7.05 15.05 -9.24
N GLN A 620 -7.68 14.38 -10.22
CA GLN A 620 -7.10 13.24 -10.94
C GLN A 620 -6.33 13.71 -12.18
#